data_AF-A0A3B8XKZ8-F1
#
_entry.id   AF-A0A3B8XKZ8-F1
#
_cell.length_a   1.000
_cell.length_b   1.000
_cell.length_c   1.000
_cell.angle_alpha   90.00
_cell.angle_beta   90.00
_cell.angle_gamma   90.00
#
_symmetry.space_group_name_H-M   'P 1'
#
loop_
_entity.id
_entity.type
_entity.pdbx_description
1 polymer ?
#
loop_
_entity_poly.entity_id
_entity_poly.type
_entity_poly.pdbx_seq_one_letter_code
_entity_poly.pdbx_strand_id
1 'polypeptide(L)'
;HDSVMDPWYPLGYGDPLQAAFVLAHYGQMSGHNELRTLIDMITFNPASALGLQDYGLLPGNRADLCAFAAPTEMDAIRLVAPRKLVLRAGKVVARTEPAHTTVVWDGREEAVDYLKP
;
A
#
# COMPACT_ATOMS: atom_id res chain seq x y z
N HIS A 1 5.67 2.40 -10.46
CA HIS A 1 6.17 3.09 -11.67
C HIS A 1 7.57 2.59 -11.93
N ASP A 2 7.94 2.43 -13.19
CA ASP A 2 9.32 2.08 -13.58
C ASP A 2 10.24 3.31 -13.40
N SER A 3 9.80 4.44 -13.95
CA SER A 3 10.41 5.75 -13.80
C SER A 3 9.68 6.61 -12.77
N VAL A 4 10.41 7.51 -12.08
CA VAL A 4 9.85 8.49 -11.12
C VAL A 4 10.50 9.84 -11.34
N MET A 5 9.71 10.85 -11.71
CA MET A 5 10.17 12.23 -11.92
C MET A 5 11.38 12.34 -12.87
N ASP A 6 11.40 11.54 -13.94
CA ASP A 6 12.45 11.53 -14.96
C ASP A 6 11.91 11.92 -16.36
N PRO A 7 12.75 12.06 -17.40
CA PRO A 7 12.31 12.44 -18.75
C PRO A 7 11.28 11.49 -19.41
N TRP A 8 11.15 10.26 -18.93
CA TRP A 8 10.23 9.25 -19.44
C TRP A 8 8.94 9.17 -18.63
N TYR A 9 8.96 9.55 -17.35
CA TYR A 9 7.77 9.62 -16.51
C TYR A 9 7.84 10.77 -15.48
N PRO A 10 7.13 11.89 -15.71
CA PRO A 10 7.20 13.08 -14.86
C PRO A 10 6.32 13.00 -13.61
N LEU A 11 5.72 11.85 -13.30
CA LEU A 11 4.78 11.66 -12.20
C LEU A 11 5.31 10.67 -11.15
N GLY A 12 4.53 10.49 -10.09
CA GLY A 12 4.73 9.45 -9.09
C GLY A 12 5.74 9.82 -8.00
N TYR A 13 5.78 8.98 -6.97
CA TYR A 13 6.67 9.12 -5.81
C TYR A 13 7.26 7.77 -5.37
N GLY A 14 7.35 6.82 -6.30
CA GLY A 14 7.97 5.52 -6.06
C GLY A 14 7.16 4.56 -5.18
N ASP A 15 5.83 4.69 -5.15
CA ASP A 15 4.96 3.83 -4.34
C ASP A 15 4.43 2.59 -5.12
N PRO A 16 4.79 1.36 -4.71
CA PRO A 16 4.26 0.15 -5.32
C PRO A 16 2.73 -0.01 -5.19
N LEU A 17 2.11 0.46 -4.12
CA LEU A 17 0.65 0.40 -3.93
C LEU A 17 -0.07 1.31 -4.93
N GLN A 18 0.49 2.50 -5.21
CA GLN A 18 -0.01 3.37 -6.27
C GLN A 18 0.11 2.68 -7.65
N ALA A 19 1.21 1.98 -7.91
CA ALA A 19 1.38 1.22 -9.16
C ALA A 19 0.36 0.08 -9.27
N ALA A 20 0.11 -0.66 -8.19
CA ALA A 20 -0.90 -1.71 -8.13
C ALA A 20 -2.32 -1.15 -8.36
N PHE A 21 -2.65 0.01 -7.80
CA PHE A 21 -3.93 0.68 -8.04
C PHE A 21 -4.13 1.04 -9.52
N VAL A 22 -3.10 1.58 -10.19
CA VAL A 22 -3.15 1.87 -11.62
C VAL A 22 -3.31 0.58 -12.44
N LEU A 23 -2.56 -0.47 -12.07
CA LEU A 23 -2.65 -1.78 -12.73
C LEU A 23 -4.02 -2.43 -12.57
N ALA A 24 -4.68 -2.27 -11.42
CA ALA A 24 -6.04 -2.77 -11.20
C ALA A 24 -7.01 -2.31 -12.30
N HIS A 25 -6.90 -1.03 -12.69
CA HIS A 25 -7.73 -0.44 -13.74
C HIS A 25 -7.26 -0.84 -15.13
N TYR A 26 -5.95 -0.73 -15.39
CA TYR A 26 -5.39 -1.04 -16.71
C TYR A 26 -5.53 -2.51 -17.10
N GLY A 27 -5.26 -3.41 -16.14
CA GLY A 27 -5.35 -4.86 -16.30
C GLY A 27 -6.73 -5.44 -16.06
N GLN A 28 -7.74 -4.61 -15.78
CA GLN A 28 -9.11 -5.04 -15.46
C GLN A 28 -9.19 -6.01 -14.25
N MET A 29 -8.23 -5.88 -13.32
CA MET A 29 -8.04 -6.75 -12.16
C MET A 29 -8.81 -6.23 -10.94
N SER A 30 -10.15 -6.35 -10.97
CA SER A 30 -11.04 -5.83 -9.93
C SER A 30 -11.75 -6.92 -9.11
N GLY A 31 -11.55 -8.18 -9.45
CA GLY A 31 -12.06 -9.33 -8.72
C GLY A 31 -11.35 -9.54 -7.38
N HIS A 32 -12.04 -10.14 -6.41
CA HIS A 32 -11.52 -10.36 -5.06
C HIS A 32 -10.16 -11.08 -5.03
N ASN A 33 -10.00 -12.14 -5.82
CA ASN A 33 -8.73 -12.87 -5.89
C ASN A 33 -7.66 -12.09 -6.67
N GLU A 34 -8.05 -11.28 -7.64
CA GLU A 34 -7.13 -10.48 -8.44
C GLU A 34 -6.50 -9.36 -7.62
N LEU A 35 -7.24 -8.77 -6.66
CA LEU A 35 -6.69 -7.81 -5.72
C LEU A 35 -5.60 -8.42 -4.83
N ARG A 36 -5.74 -9.70 -4.44
CA ARG A 36 -4.65 -10.42 -3.73
C ARG A 36 -3.44 -10.61 -4.64
N THR A 37 -3.67 -11.02 -5.89
CA THR A 37 -2.59 -11.11 -6.89
C THR A 37 -1.84 -9.80 -7.06
N LEU A 38 -2.54 -8.64 -7.06
CA LEU A 38 -1.90 -7.32 -7.13
C LEU A 38 -0.99 -7.05 -5.93
N ILE A 39 -1.36 -7.48 -4.72
CA ILE A 39 -0.50 -7.37 -3.54
C ILE A 39 0.73 -8.28 -3.68
N ASP A 40 0.57 -9.50 -4.15
CA ASP A 40 1.70 -10.42 -4.39
C ASP A 40 2.67 -9.84 -5.42
N MET A 41 2.17 -9.18 -6.47
CA MET A 41 2.96 -8.49 -7.48
C MET A 41 3.84 -7.36 -6.93
N ILE A 42 3.50 -6.80 -5.77
CA ILE A 42 4.28 -5.73 -5.12
C ILE A 42 4.94 -6.17 -3.80
N THR A 43 4.88 -7.46 -3.47
CA THR A 43 5.47 -8.03 -2.24
C THR A 43 6.28 -9.28 -2.54
N PHE A 44 5.64 -10.45 -2.68
CA PHE A 44 6.31 -11.74 -2.82
C PHE A 44 6.95 -11.95 -4.19
N ASN A 45 6.31 -11.50 -5.28
CA ASN A 45 6.84 -11.72 -6.62
C ASN A 45 8.17 -10.97 -6.85
N PRO A 46 8.31 -9.68 -6.47
CA PRO A 46 9.60 -9.00 -6.54
C PRO A 46 10.66 -9.62 -5.60
N ALA A 47 10.27 -10.06 -4.40
CA ALA A 47 11.20 -10.72 -3.48
C ALA A 47 11.77 -12.02 -4.10
N SER A 48 10.91 -12.83 -4.72
CA SER A 48 11.29 -14.03 -5.46
C SER A 48 12.19 -13.71 -6.65
N ALA A 49 11.83 -12.70 -7.46
CA ALA A 49 12.61 -12.26 -8.62
C ALA A 49 14.03 -11.78 -8.23
N LEU A 50 14.18 -11.19 -7.04
CA LEU A 50 15.46 -10.76 -6.48
C LEU A 50 16.21 -11.87 -5.72
N GLY A 51 15.64 -13.08 -5.62
CA GLY A 51 16.24 -14.20 -4.90
C GLY A 51 16.32 -14.00 -3.38
N LEU A 52 15.47 -13.15 -2.81
CA LEU A 52 15.47 -12.91 -1.36
C LEU A 52 15.07 -14.17 -0.61
N GLN A 53 15.90 -14.55 0.36
CA GLN A 53 15.60 -15.60 1.33
C GLN A 53 14.96 -14.98 2.58
N ASP A 54 14.22 -15.78 3.35
CA ASP A 54 13.60 -15.38 4.62
C ASP A 54 12.72 -14.12 4.50
N TYR A 55 11.97 -14.02 3.39
CA TYR A 55 11.03 -12.92 3.13
C TYR A 55 9.59 -13.31 3.52
N GLY A 56 8.88 -12.37 4.16
CA GLY A 56 7.50 -12.54 4.59
C GLY A 56 7.33 -12.59 6.10
N LEU A 57 6.08 -12.59 6.55
CA LEU A 57 5.72 -12.54 7.98
C LEU A 57 5.65 -13.93 8.59
N LEU A 58 6.79 -14.63 8.61
CA LEU A 58 6.91 -15.98 9.15
C LEU A 58 7.90 -16.02 10.32
N PRO A 59 7.69 -16.87 11.34
CA PRO A 59 8.68 -17.09 12.40
C PRO A 59 10.04 -17.48 11.82
N GLY A 60 11.12 -16.89 12.35
CA GLY A 60 12.49 -17.09 11.87
C GLY A 60 12.95 -16.04 10.86
N ASN A 61 12.02 -15.41 10.13
CA ASN A 61 12.38 -14.32 9.22
C ASN A 61 12.80 -13.06 9.98
N ARG A 62 13.58 -12.20 9.30
CA ARG A 62 13.90 -10.87 9.81
C ARG A 62 12.61 -10.06 10.00
N ALA A 63 12.52 -9.31 11.09
CA ALA A 63 11.35 -8.47 11.41
C ALA A 63 11.27 -7.21 10.52
N ASP A 64 11.01 -7.43 9.24
CA ASP A 64 10.77 -6.41 8.21
C ASP A 64 9.30 -6.42 7.82
N LEU A 65 8.61 -5.30 7.99
CA LEU A 65 7.21 -5.17 7.59
C LEU A 65 6.80 -3.73 7.33
N CYS A 66 5.72 -3.58 6.56
CA CYS A 66 5.00 -2.33 6.41
C CYS A 66 3.57 -2.55 6.93
N ALA A 67 3.10 -1.67 7.82
CA ALA A 67 1.70 -1.64 8.24
C ALA A 67 0.99 -0.47 7.56
N PHE A 68 -0.11 -0.76 6.88
CA PHE A 68 -0.94 0.22 6.18
C PHE A 68 -2.02 0.78 7.09
N ALA A 69 -2.44 2.02 6.84
CA ALA A 69 -3.61 2.62 7.48
C ALA A 69 -4.92 2.12 6.84
N ALA A 70 -5.06 0.80 6.74
CA ALA A 70 -6.21 0.11 6.17
C ALA A 70 -6.35 -1.27 6.82
N PRO A 71 -7.58 -1.77 7.04
CA PRO A 71 -7.80 -3.05 7.71
C PRO A 71 -7.61 -4.25 6.78
N THR A 72 -7.71 -4.06 5.46
CA THR A 72 -7.60 -5.13 4.47
C THR A 72 -6.75 -4.71 3.28
N GLU A 73 -6.30 -5.68 2.49
CA GLU A 73 -5.60 -5.46 1.22
C GLU A 73 -6.47 -4.68 0.22
N MET A 74 -7.77 -5.00 0.17
CA MET A 74 -8.74 -4.31 -0.67
C MET A 74 -8.88 -2.84 -0.26
N ASP A 75 -8.98 -2.55 1.03
CA ASP A 75 -9.03 -1.18 1.53
C ASP A 75 -7.72 -0.45 1.26
N ALA A 76 -6.57 -1.13 1.41
CA ALA A 76 -5.28 -0.55 1.11
C ALA A 76 -5.20 -0.12 -0.37
N ILE A 77 -5.59 -0.99 -1.30
CA ILE A 77 -5.58 -0.68 -2.74
C ILE A 77 -6.57 0.46 -3.05
N ARG A 78 -7.85 0.33 -2.67
CA ARG A 78 -8.88 1.30 -3.10
C ARG A 78 -8.66 2.71 -2.53
N LEU A 79 -8.10 2.81 -1.32
CA LEU A 79 -7.81 4.07 -0.65
C LEU A 79 -6.40 4.57 -0.93
N VAL A 80 -5.58 3.78 -1.63
CA VAL A 80 -4.13 4.01 -1.78
C VAL A 80 -3.52 4.35 -0.41
N ALA A 81 -3.81 3.48 0.57
CA ALA A 81 -3.60 3.79 1.98
C ALA A 81 -2.12 4.06 2.29
N PRO A 82 -1.81 5.05 3.14
CA PRO A 82 -0.43 5.31 3.55
C PRO A 82 0.11 4.20 4.44
N ARG A 83 1.44 3.99 4.42
CA ARG A 83 2.12 3.15 5.42
C ARG A 83 2.19 3.93 6.73
N LYS A 84 1.44 3.47 7.73
CA LYS A 84 1.47 4.04 9.08
C LYS A 84 2.78 3.72 9.80
N LEU A 85 3.36 2.55 9.54
CA LEU A 85 4.58 2.07 10.18
C LEU A 85 5.44 1.26 9.20
N VAL A 86 6.74 1.51 9.21
CA VAL A 86 7.73 0.68 8.51
C VAL A 86 8.77 0.20 9.51
N LEU A 87 8.95 -1.13 9.58
CA LEU A 87 9.97 -1.77 10.38
C LEU A 87 11.05 -2.39 9.48
N ARG A 88 12.31 -2.25 9.91
CA ARG A 88 13.47 -2.96 9.36
C ARG A 88 14.24 -3.58 10.51
N ALA A 89 14.45 -4.89 10.48
CA ALA A 89 15.13 -5.65 11.53
C ALA A 89 14.59 -5.33 12.95
N GLY A 90 13.27 -5.20 13.08
CA GLY A 90 12.60 -4.90 14.34
C GLY A 90 12.70 -3.45 14.82
N LYS A 91 13.26 -2.54 14.00
CA LYS A 91 13.38 -1.11 14.32
C LYS A 91 12.45 -0.29 13.43
N VAL A 92 11.81 0.73 14.03
CA VAL A 92 11.04 1.72 13.28
C VAL A 92 11.99 2.54 12.41
N VAL A 93 11.78 2.51 11.10
CA VAL A 93 12.56 3.31 10.13
C VAL A 93 11.73 4.39 9.45
N ALA A 94 10.40 4.26 9.44
CA ALA A 94 9.50 5.33 9.01
C ALA A 94 8.15 5.22 9.72
N ARG A 95 7.48 6.37 9.86
CA ARG A 95 6.14 6.51 10.41
C ARG A 95 5.40 7.61 9.64
N THR A 96 4.12 7.37 9.37
CA THR A 96 3.23 8.35 8.75
C THR A 96 2.01 8.54 9.65
N GLU A 97 1.60 9.79 9.84
CA GLU A 97 0.29 10.11 10.39
C GLU A 97 -0.70 10.22 9.22
N PRO A 98 -1.69 9.32 9.10
CA PRO A 98 -2.66 9.39 8.03
C PRO A 98 -3.45 10.71 8.09
N ALA A 99 -3.85 11.22 6.92
CA ALA A 99 -4.72 12.39 6.88
C ALA A 99 -6.04 12.11 7.59
N HIS A 100 -6.57 13.14 8.26
CA HIS A 100 -7.90 13.13 8.84
C HIS A 100 -8.81 13.98 7.96
N THR A 101 -9.97 13.43 7.60
CA THR A 101 -10.99 14.19 6.88
C THR A 101 -12.17 14.47 7.80
N THR A 102 -12.54 15.74 7.88
CA THR A 102 -13.78 16.20 8.52
C THR A 102 -14.70 16.74 7.44
N VAL A 103 -15.91 16.20 7.35
CA VAL A 103 -16.99 16.76 6.53
C VAL A 103 -17.72 17.80 7.36
N VAL A 104 -17.88 19.00 6.80
CA VAL A 104 -18.60 20.11 7.42
C VAL A 104 -19.87 20.38 6.61
N TRP A 105 -21.03 20.23 7.24
CA TRP A 105 -22.33 20.51 6.61
C TRP A 105 -23.33 20.96 7.69
N ASP A 106 -24.03 22.08 7.47
CA ASP A 106 -25.15 22.58 8.29
C ASP A 106 -24.75 22.83 9.74
N GLY A 107 -23.53 23.34 9.93
CA GLY A 107 -22.95 23.59 11.25
C GLY A 107 -22.58 22.32 12.03
N ARG A 108 -22.61 21.15 11.37
CA ARG A 108 -22.15 19.88 11.93
C ARG A 108 -20.79 19.53 11.37
N GLU A 109 -19.99 18.87 12.19
CA GLU A 109 -18.72 18.28 11.82
C GLU A 109 -18.79 16.77 12.05
N GLU A 110 -18.37 16.00 11.05
CA GLU A 110 -18.32 14.54 11.10
C GLU A 110 -16.98 14.05 10.57
N ALA A 111 -16.33 13.14 11.30
CA ALA A 111 -15.10 12.51 10.86
C ALA A 111 -15.42 11.39 9.85
N VAL A 112 -14.68 11.34 8.75
CA VAL A 112 -14.85 10.33 7.69
C VAL A 112 -13.54 9.57 7.46
N ASP A 113 -13.61 8.25 7.51
CA ASP A 113 -12.50 7.33 7.25
C ASP A 113 -12.61 6.59 5.90
N TYR A 114 -13.73 6.79 5.19
CA TYR A 114 -14.07 6.14 3.93
C TYR A 114 -14.16 4.62 3.99
N LEU A 115 -14.22 4.01 5.17
CA LEU A 115 -14.40 2.57 5.36
C LEU A 115 -15.88 2.21 5.19
N LYS A 116 -16.16 0.96 4.77
CA LYS A 116 -17.53 0.45 4.81
C LYS A 116 -17.91 0.12 6.26
N PRO A 117 -19.16 0.37 6.68
CA PRO A 117 -19.66 -0.04 7.99
C PRO A 117 -19.55 -1.54 8.26
#